data_AF-A0A840QTB5-F1
#
_entry.id   AF-A0A840QTB5-F1
#
_cell.length_a   1.000
_cell.length_b   1.000
_cell.length_c   1.000
_cell.angle_alpha   90.00
_cell.angle_beta   90.00
_cell.angle_gamma   90.00
#
_symmetry.space_group_name_H-M   'P 1'
#
loop_
_entity.id
_entity.type
_entity.pdbx_description
1 polymer ?
#
loop_
_entity_poly.entity_id
_entity_poly.type
_entity_poly.pdbx_seq_one_letter_code
_entity_poly.pdbx_strand_id
1 'polypeptide(L)' 'MQLGDVQATYADINDLKAVTGFQPSTSIDEGLKKFVDWYMAYLK' A
#
# COMPACT_ATOMS: atom_id res chain seq x y z
N MET A 1 5.63 -3.68 -20.77
CA MET A 1 4.30 -3.92 -20.19
C MET A 1 3.72 -5.13 -20.88
N GLN A 2 3.23 -6.10 -20.11
CA GLN A 2 2.57 -7.28 -20.62
C GLN A 2 1.15 -6.93 -21.10
N LEU A 3 0.57 -7.81 -21.93
CA LEU A 3 -0.83 -7.72 -22.33
C LEU A 3 -1.71 -7.90 -21.10
N GLY A 4 -2.26 -6.80 -20.59
CA GLY A 4 -3.08 -6.76 -19.36
C GLY A 4 -2.56 -5.81 -18.28
N ASP A 5 -1.32 -5.31 -18.40
CA ASP A 5 -0.81 -4.32 -17.47
C ASP A 5 -1.57 -2.99 -17.61
N VAL A 6 -2.13 -2.51 -16.50
CA VAL A 6 -2.61 -1.13 -16.40
C VAL A 6 -1.41 -0.24 -16.05
N GLN A 7 -1.22 0.84 -16.81
CA GLN A 7 -0.04 1.70 -16.66
C GLN A 7 0.08 2.35 -15.29
N ALA A 8 -1.05 2.80 -14.74
CA ALA A 8 -1.16 3.27 -13.37
C ALA A 8 -2.63 3.21 -12.94
N THR A 9 -2.85 2.80 -11.69
CA THR A 9 -4.16 2.87 -11.04
C THR A 9 -3.95 3.14 -9.56
N TYR A 10 -4.82 3.97 -8.98
CA TYR A 10 -4.78 4.33 -7.58
C TYR A 10 -6.18 4.72 -7.10
N ALA A 11 -6.42 4.56 -5.81
CA ALA A 11 -7.68 4.95 -5.19
C ALA A 11 -7.67 6.44 -4.85
N ASP A 12 -8.74 7.16 -5.20
CA ASP A 12 -9.07 8.43 -4.57
C ASP A 12 -9.71 8.13 -3.20
N ILE A 13 -9.15 8.73 -2.14
CA ILE A 13 -9.59 8.52 -0.75
C ILE A 13 -10.14 9.79 -0.10
N ASN A 14 -10.45 10.84 -0.88
CA ASN A 14 -10.93 12.11 -0.37
C ASN A 14 -12.23 11.97 0.43
N ASP A 15 -13.21 11.21 -0.09
CA ASP A 15 -14.49 10.97 0.58
C ASP A 15 -14.31 10.18 1.88
N LEU A 16 -13.51 9.11 1.83
CA LEU A 16 -13.17 8.31 3.01
C LEU A 16 -12.53 9.17 4.10
N LYS A 17 -11.57 10.02 3.70
CA LYS A 17 -10.90 10.95 4.61
C LYS A 17 -11.88 11.96 5.20
N ALA A 18 -12.82 12.48 4.42
CA ALA A 18 -13.81 13.45 4.91
C ALA A 18 -14.73 12.85 5.98
N VAL A 19 -15.18 11.60 5.80
CA VAL A 19 -16.13 10.96 6.74
C VAL A 19 -15.47 10.30 7.94
N THR A 20 -14.22 9.85 7.83
CA THR A 20 -13.52 9.12 8.91
C THR A 20 -12.36 9.89 9.54
N GLY A 21 -11.85 10.93 8.88
CA GLY A 21 -10.58 11.56 9.23
C GLY A 21 -9.34 10.71 8.96
N PHE A 22 -9.49 9.50 8.38
CA PHE A 22 -8.38 8.60 8.14
C PHE A 22 -7.43 9.15 7.06
N GLN A 23 -6.13 9.10 7.36
CA GLN A 23 -5.07 9.38 6.41
C GLN A 23 -3.92 8.39 6.64
N PRO A 24 -3.47 7.65 5.59
CA PRO A 24 -2.30 6.81 5.70
C PRO A 24 -1.08 7.64 6.09
N SER A 25 -0.38 7.23 7.14
CA SER A 25 0.83 7.90 7.65
C SER A 25 2.11 7.07 7.45
N THR A 26 1.98 5.77 7.19
CA THR A 26 3.12 4.88 6.92
C THR A 26 3.67 5.19 5.53
N SER A 27 4.98 5.45 5.45
CA SER A 27 5.66 5.62 4.17
C SER A 27 5.80 4.29 3.44
N ILE A 28 6.03 4.35 2.13
CA ILE A 28 6.28 3.15 1.33
C ILE A 28 7.52 2.40 1.84
N ASP A 29 8.60 3.10 2.14
CA ASP A 29 9.85 2.49 2.63
C ASP A 29 9.64 1.72 3.95
N GLU A 30 8.90 2.32 4.89
CA GLU A 30 8.59 1.69 6.17
C GLU A 30 7.66 0.48 5.99
N GLY A 31 6.63 0.63 5.16
CA GLY A 31 5.68 -0.45 4.86
C GLY A 31 6.34 -1.65 4.19
N LEU A 32 7.18 -1.41 3.19
CA LEU A 32 7.92 -2.45 2.47
C LEU A 32 8.88 -3.19 3.40
N LYS A 33 9.62 -2.45 4.25
CA LYS A 33 10.53 -3.08 5.22
C LYS A 33 9.77 -4.02 6.16
N LYS A 34 8.67 -3.56 6.75
CA LYS A 34 7.84 -4.38 7.65
C LYS A 34 7.27 -5.61 6.96
N PHE A 35 6.85 -5.48 5.70
CA PHE A 35 6.33 -6.59 4.90
C PHE A 35 7.40 -7.66 4.67
N VAL A 36 8.61 -7.27 4.27
CA VAL A 36 9.73 -8.21 4.04
C VAL A 36 10.12 -8.90 5.34
N ASP A 37 10.23 -8.15 6.44
CA ASP A 37 10.59 -8.69 7.75
C ASP A 37 9.55 -9.74 8.21
N TRP A 38 8.25 -9.48 8.02
CA TRP A 38 7.17 -10.45 8.27
C TRP A 38 7.28 -11.69 7.37
N TYR A 39 7.45 -11.50 6.06
CA TYR A 39 7.50 -12.58 5.08
C TYR A 39 8.67 -13.54 5.35
N MET A 40 9.85 -13.00 5.65
CA MET A 40 11.04 -13.78 5.98
C MET A 40 10.92 -14.53 7.32
N ALA A 41 10.16 -13.99 8.28
CA ALA A 41 9.87 -14.68 9.53
C ALA A 41 8.88 -15.85 9.33
N TYR A 42 7.92 -15.71 8.41
CA TYR A 42 6.95 -16.78 8.09
C TYR A 42 7.58 -18.00 7.40
N LEU A 43 8.64 -17.78 6.60
CA LEU A 43 9.36 -18.86 5.91
C LEU A 43 10.36 -19.63 6.79
N LYS A 44 10.55 -19.22 8.05
CA LYS A 44 11.39 -19.91 9.03
C LYS A 44 10.57 -20.88 9.86
#